data_AF-A0A540NBK2-F1
#
_entry.id   AF-A0A540NBK2-F1
#
_cell.length_a   1.000
_cell.length_b   1.000
_cell.length_c   1.000
_cell.angle_alpha   90.00
_cell.angle_beta   90.00
_cell.angle_gamma   90.00
#
_symmetry.space_group_name_H-M   'P 1'
#
loop_
_entity.id
_entity.type
_entity.pdbx_description
1 polymer ?
#
loop_
_entity_poly.entity_id
_entity_poly.type
_entity_poly.pdbx_seq_one_letter_code
_entity_poly.pdbx_strand_id
1 'polypeptide(L)'
;MVDEGSRGEDARKLIKSRIRAEEALGEKEHWPPATKASVENLPDRTDLKNTLREVMGEEMRDIQWASKPKNPDYSDEEVPLPFSKELLDKPTSGDTRALKMQSYKRLTDPYDHLEGFIYAFEGRGNNDATKCKLFPTTLRGAARDWFK
;
A
#
# COMPACT_ATOMS: atom_id res chain seq x y z
N MET A 1 5.23 -40.22 9.46
CA MET A 1 5.72 -39.21 8.50
C MET A 1 5.37 -39.68 7.11
N VAL A 2 4.47 -38.98 6.41
CA VAL A 2 4.09 -39.33 5.02
C VAL A 2 4.32 -38.10 4.14
N ASP A 3 5.43 -38.20 3.41
CA ASP A 3 5.78 -37.64 2.11
C ASP A 3 4.92 -36.47 1.54
N GLU A 4 5.41 -35.23 1.67
CA GLU A 4 4.92 -34.06 0.92
C GLU A 4 5.55 -33.94 -0.49
N GLY A 5 6.44 -34.86 -0.89
CA GLY A 5 7.17 -34.81 -2.15
C GLY A 5 6.34 -35.18 -3.39
N SER A 6 5.35 -36.05 -3.23
CA SER A 6 4.61 -36.62 -4.38
C SER A 6 3.67 -35.63 -5.08
N ARG A 7 3.08 -34.66 -4.36
CA ARG A 7 2.07 -33.74 -4.92
C ARG A 7 2.64 -32.70 -5.89
N GLY A 8 3.92 -32.33 -5.72
CA GLY A 8 4.59 -31.34 -6.56
C GLY A 8 5.05 -31.89 -7.92
N GLU A 9 5.35 -33.18 -7.99
CA GLU A 9 5.76 -33.85 -9.23
C GLU A 9 4.59 -34.09 -10.18
N ASP A 10 3.39 -34.36 -9.65
CA ASP A 10 2.18 -34.55 -10.44
C ASP A 10 1.76 -33.28 -11.19
N ALA A 11 1.86 -32.12 -10.53
CA ALA A 11 1.60 -30.82 -11.18
C ALA A 11 2.60 -30.55 -12.32
N ARG A 12 3.89 -30.86 -12.10
CA ARG A 12 4.94 -30.69 -13.13
C ARG A 12 4.72 -31.60 -14.32
N LYS A 13 4.26 -32.83 -14.11
CA LYS A 13 3.90 -33.77 -15.18
C LYS A 13 2.70 -33.28 -15.99
N LEU A 14 1.68 -32.73 -15.32
CA LEU A 14 0.48 -32.19 -15.97
C LEU A 14 0.78 -30.98 -16.86
N ILE A 15 1.67 -30.08 -16.42
CA ILE A 15 2.06 -28.90 -17.22
C ILE A 15 2.84 -29.35 -18.47
N LYS A 16 3.77 -30.29 -18.33
CA LYS A 16 4.56 -30.79 -19.47
C LYS A 16 3.71 -31.53 -20.50
N SER A 17 2.70 -32.29 -20.06
CA SER A 17 1.80 -32.99 -20.98
C SER A 17 0.86 -32.03 -21.72
N ARG A 18 0.41 -30.96 -21.06
CA ARG A 18 -0.39 -29.89 -21.68
C ARG A 18 0.37 -29.18 -22.79
N ILE A 19 1.63 -28.80 -22.56
CA ILE A 19 2.48 -28.15 -23.57
C ILE A 19 2.69 -29.06 -24.79
N ARG A 20 3.00 -30.34 -24.56
CA ARG A 20 3.17 -31.32 -25.65
C ARG A 20 1.88 -31.52 -26.47
N ALA A 21 0.72 -31.47 -25.81
CA ALA A 21 -0.57 -31.59 -26.50
C ALA A 21 -0.89 -30.35 -27.34
N GLU A 22 -0.50 -29.16 -26.88
CA GLU A 22 -0.63 -27.91 -27.66
C GLU A 22 0.36 -27.87 -28.84
N GLU A 23 1.59 -28.39 -28.70
CA GLU A 23 2.53 -28.54 -29.82
C GLU A 23 2.07 -29.58 -30.86
N ALA A 24 1.40 -30.66 -30.45
CA ALA A 24 0.90 -31.70 -31.34
C ALA A 24 -0.33 -31.26 -32.16
N LEU A 25 -1.02 -30.21 -31.74
CA LEU A 25 -2.17 -29.61 -32.44
C LEU A 25 -1.77 -28.36 -33.26
N GLY A 26 -0.47 -28.10 -33.42
CA GLY A 26 0.05 -26.98 -34.20
C GLY A 26 -0.29 -27.08 -35.70
N GLU A 27 -1.39 -26.43 -36.09
CA GLU A 27 -1.56 -25.91 -37.44
C GLU A 27 -0.37 -24.97 -37.73
N LYS A 28 0.32 -25.23 -38.83
CA LYS A 28 1.61 -24.62 -39.14
C LYS A 28 1.35 -23.19 -39.65
N GLU A 29 1.21 -22.24 -38.75
CA GLU A 29 1.16 -20.81 -39.08
C GLU A 29 2.44 -20.44 -39.86
N HIS A 30 2.30 -20.30 -41.18
CA HIS A 30 3.36 -19.88 -42.07
C HIS A 30 3.59 -18.37 -41.90
N TRP A 31 4.57 -18.01 -41.08
CA TRP A 31 4.96 -16.61 -40.94
C TRP A 31 5.64 -16.10 -42.22
N PRO A 32 5.31 -14.89 -42.73
CA PRO A 32 5.98 -14.34 -43.90
C PRO A 32 7.46 -14.05 -43.58
N PRO A 33 8.41 -14.25 -44.53
CA PRO A 33 9.81 -13.94 -44.27
C PRO A 33 9.97 -12.45 -43.97
N ALA A 34 10.67 -12.14 -42.88
CA ALA A 34 10.86 -10.78 -42.42
C ALA A 34 11.56 -9.92 -43.50
N THR A 35 10.81 -9.01 -44.11
CA THR A 35 11.38 -7.99 -45.00
C THR A 35 12.08 -6.94 -44.15
N LYS A 36 13.37 -6.78 -44.41
CA LYS A 36 14.38 -5.86 -43.85
C LYS A 36 14.05 -4.34 -43.85
N ALA A 37 12.80 -3.94 -44.08
CA ALA A 37 12.38 -2.54 -44.20
C ALA A 37 11.70 -1.96 -42.95
N SER A 38 11.63 -2.67 -41.81
CA SER A 38 10.85 -2.21 -40.65
C SER A 38 11.65 -1.75 -39.42
N VAL A 39 12.99 -1.68 -39.50
CA VAL A 39 13.83 -1.32 -38.33
C VAL A 39 13.92 0.20 -38.06
N GLU A 40 13.35 1.06 -38.90
CA GLU A 40 13.54 2.52 -38.79
C GLU A 40 12.46 3.26 -37.98
N ASN A 41 11.48 2.56 -37.38
CA ASN A 41 10.45 3.18 -36.55
C ASN A 41 10.17 2.43 -35.24
N LEU A 42 11.19 1.77 -34.67
CA LEU A 42 11.07 1.24 -33.32
C LEU A 42 11.39 2.38 -32.34
N PRO A 43 10.44 2.86 -31.51
CA PRO A 43 10.70 3.93 -30.56
C PRO A 43 11.88 3.54 -29.67
N ASP A 44 12.80 4.49 -29.48
CA ASP A 44 14.03 4.23 -28.75
C ASP A 44 13.72 3.69 -27.36
N ARG A 45 14.56 2.79 -26.87
CA ARG A 45 14.34 2.09 -25.60
C ARG A 45 14.26 3.08 -24.43
N THR A 46 14.84 4.28 -24.55
CA THR A 46 14.72 5.34 -23.54
C THR A 46 13.35 6.04 -23.60
N ASP A 47 12.78 6.19 -24.79
CA ASP A 47 11.46 6.78 -25.01
C ASP A 47 10.35 5.88 -24.46
N LEU A 48 10.46 4.56 -24.70
CA LEU A 48 9.56 3.57 -24.10
C LEU A 48 9.67 3.54 -22.56
N LYS A 49 10.87 3.77 -22.01
CA LYS A 49 11.07 3.86 -20.55
C LYS A 49 10.53 5.15 -19.96
N ASN A 50 10.60 6.25 -20.70
CA ASN A 50 10.08 7.54 -20.28
C ASN A 50 8.56 7.54 -20.28
N THR A 51 7.95 7.05 -21.35
CA THR A 51 6.50 6.87 -21.45
C THR A 51 5.98 5.90 -20.39
N LEU A 52 6.66 4.76 -20.15
CA LEU A 52 6.28 3.85 -19.07
C LEU A 52 6.38 4.52 -17.69
N ARG A 53 7.42 5.34 -17.44
CA ARG A 53 7.56 6.10 -16.19
C ARG A 53 6.47 7.17 -16.04
N GLU A 54 6.08 7.82 -17.13
CA GLU A 54 5.06 8.87 -17.13
C GLU A 54 3.67 8.29 -16.88
N VAL A 55 3.30 7.22 -17.60
CA VAL A 55 2.04 6.48 -17.40
C VAL A 55 1.97 5.91 -15.99
N MET A 56 3.05 5.28 -15.50
CA MET A 56 3.08 4.79 -14.11
C MET A 56 3.03 5.94 -13.11
N GLY A 57 3.65 7.08 -13.41
CA GLY A 57 3.59 8.27 -12.57
C GLY A 57 2.21 8.94 -12.55
N GLU A 58 1.49 8.93 -13.67
CA GLU A 58 0.11 9.44 -13.81
C GLU A 58 -0.89 8.56 -13.07
N GLU A 59 -0.84 7.25 -13.33
CA GLU A 59 -1.67 6.26 -12.63
C GLU A 59 -1.47 6.36 -11.12
N MET A 60 -0.22 6.54 -10.66
CA MET A 60 0.08 6.69 -9.24
C MET A 60 -0.37 8.04 -8.66
N ARG A 61 -0.49 9.10 -9.49
CA ARG A 61 -1.08 10.40 -9.10
C ARG A 61 -2.60 10.33 -8.93
N ASP A 62 -3.28 9.50 -9.70
CA ASP A 62 -4.73 9.28 -9.57
C ASP A 62 -5.03 8.32 -8.41
N ILE A 63 -4.20 7.28 -8.25
CA ILE A 63 -4.29 6.37 -7.10
C ILE A 63 -3.93 7.09 -5.80
N GLN A 64 -2.92 7.96 -5.72
CA GLN A 64 -2.62 8.70 -4.48
C GLN A 64 -3.75 9.69 -4.13
N TRP A 65 -4.43 10.26 -5.14
CA TRP A 65 -5.56 11.17 -4.93
C TRP A 65 -6.79 10.43 -4.42
N ALA A 66 -7.06 9.24 -4.98
CA ALA A 66 -8.17 8.37 -4.58
C ALA A 66 -7.88 7.53 -3.31
N SER A 67 -6.60 7.25 -3.02
CA SER A 67 -6.14 6.42 -1.88
C SER A 67 -5.66 7.24 -0.68
N LYS A 68 -5.71 8.57 -0.73
CA LYS A 68 -5.78 9.34 0.51
C LYS A 68 -6.96 8.75 1.28
N PRO A 69 -6.75 8.18 2.47
CA PRO A 69 -7.86 7.68 3.26
C PRO A 69 -8.71 8.90 3.60
N LYS A 70 -9.78 9.11 2.84
CA LYS A 70 -10.90 9.95 3.25
C LYS A 70 -11.57 9.19 4.38
N ASN A 71 -10.97 9.25 5.57
CA ASN A 71 -11.67 8.93 6.78
C ASN A 71 -12.79 9.97 6.86
N PRO A 72 -14.07 9.59 6.69
CA PRO A 72 -15.17 10.55 6.50
C PRO A 72 -15.47 11.39 7.76
N ASP A 73 -14.63 11.28 8.79
CA ASP A 73 -14.71 12.03 10.04
C ASP A 73 -13.51 12.99 10.23
N TYR A 74 -12.50 12.97 9.34
CA TYR A 74 -11.40 13.94 9.38
C TYR A 74 -11.54 14.88 8.18
N SER A 75 -12.47 15.84 8.28
CA SER A 75 -12.44 17.01 7.41
C SER A 75 -11.16 17.78 7.70
N ASP A 76 -10.49 18.23 6.64
CA ASP A 76 -9.31 19.12 6.61
C ASP A 76 -9.64 20.56 7.11
N GLU A 77 -10.67 20.67 7.95
CA GLU A 77 -10.81 21.82 8.83
C GLU A 77 -9.72 21.58 9.89
N GLU A 78 -8.58 22.23 9.74
CA GLU A 78 -7.53 22.31 10.77
C GLU A 78 -8.13 22.95 12.02
N VAL A 79 -8.92 22.19 12.79
CA VAL A 79 -9.15 22.51 14.20
C VAL A 79 -7.76 22.54 14.78
N PRO A 80 -7.25 23.72 15.24
CA PRO A 80 -5.90 23.81 15.77
C PRO A 80 -5.86 22.79 16.89
N LEU A 81 -5.09 21.72 16.69
CA LEU A 81 -4.88 20.75 17.74
C LEU A 81 -4.41 21.53 18.97
N PRO A 82 -4.78 21.13 20.20
CA PRO A 82 -4.40 21.82 21.43
C PRO A 82 -2.90 21.73 21.74
N PHE A 83 -2.08 21.47 20.72
CA PHE A 83 -0.64 21.37 20.79
C PHE A 83 0.02 22.73 20.60
N SER A 84 1.16 22.90 21.26
CA SER A 84 2.00 24.07 21.05
C SER A 84 2.52 24.12 19.61
N LYS A 85 2.80 25.32 19.11
CA LYS A 85 3.43 25.52 17.80
C LYS A 85 4.72 24.72 17.66
N GLU A 86 5.52 24.67 18.71
CA GLU A 86 6.75 23.86 18.77
C GLU A 86 6.50 22.37 18.48
N LEU A 87 5.42 21.81 19.02
CA LEU A 87 5.07 20.41 18.78
C LEU A 87 4.57 20.22 17.34
N LEU A 88 3.77 21.16 16.83
CA LEU A 88 3.27 21.14 15.44
C LEU A 88 4.40 21.27 14.41
N ASP A 89 5.38 22.13 14.67
CA ASP A 89 6.53 22.38 13.78
C ASP A 89 7.53 21.21 13.78
N LYS A 90 7.51 20.37 14.82
CA LYS A 90 8.42 19.22 14.88
C LYS A 90 8.13 18.22 13.76
N PRO A 91 9.13 17.78 12.98
CA PRO A 91 8.91 16.81 11.91
C PRO A 91 8.26 15.53 12.44
N THR A 92 7.17 15.11 11.77
CA THR A 92 6.57 13.80 12.03
C THR A 92 7.53 12.75 11.47
N SER A 93 8.30 12.13 12.34
CA SER A 93 9.24 11.07 11.96
C SER A 93 8.58 9.70 12.12
N GLY A 94 8.86 8.80 11.17
CA GLY A 94 8.53 7.38 11.22
C GLY A 94 7.22 6.99 10.53
N ASP A 95 6.81 5.74 10.71
CA ASP A 95 5.63 5.16 10.05
C ASP A 95 4.34 5.76 10.64
N THR A 96 3.66 6.60 9.85
CA THR A 96 2.37 7.25 10.18
C THR A 96 1.17 6.42 9.75
N ARG A 97 1.39 5.17 9.31
CA ARG A 97 0.32 4.26 8.97
C ARG A 97 -0.70 4.18 10.10
N ALA A 98 -1.97 4.07 9.70
CA ALA A 98 -3.09 4.00 10.62
C ALA A 98 -2.83 3.02 11.77
N LEU A 99 -3.07 3.52 12.98
CA LEU A 99 -2.93 2.74 14.21
C LEU A 99 -3.91 1.58 14.21
N LYS A 100 -3.39 0.35 14.34
CA LYS A 100 -4.20 -0.86 14.44
C LYS A 100 -4.66 -1.08 15.88
N MET A 101 -5.47 -0.16 16.39
CA MET A 101 -6.07 -0.24 17.74
C MET A 101 -7.55 0.13 17.69
N GLN A 102 -8.28 -0.25 18.74
CA GLN A 102 -9.66 0.20 18.91
C GLN A 102 -9.70 1.69 19.24
N SER A 103 -10.75 2.38 18.76
CA SER A 103 -10.93 3.79 19.07
C SER A 103 -11.55 3.99 20.45
N TYR A 104 -11.09 5.00 21.18
CA TYR A 104 -11.63 5.37 22.47
C TYR A 104 -12.93 6.18 22.33
N LYS A 105 -14.01 5.65 22.92
CA LYS A 105 -15.35 6.26 22.95
C LYS A 105 -15.84 6.60 24.36
N ARG A 106 -14.94 6.62 25.38
CA ARG A 106 -15.28 6.77 26.81
C ARG A 106 -16.08 5.61 27.42
N LEU A 107 -16.04 4.44 26.78
CA LEU A 107 -16.72 3.22 27.25
C LEU A 107 -15.74 2.15 27.74
N THR A 108 -14.47 2.27 27.36
CA THR A 108 -13.38 1.39 27.82
C THR A 108 -12.59 2.11 28.90
N ASP A 109 -11.74 1.37 29.61
CA ASP A 109 -10.83 1.99 30.58
C ASP A 109 -9.84 2.95 29.86
N PRO A 110 -9.64 4.18 30.36
CA PRO A 110 -8.74 5.14 29.74
C PRO A 110 -7.26 4.73 29.82
N TYR A 111 -6.85 4.00 30.87
CA TYR A 111 -5.47 3.54 31.03
C TYR A 111 -5.18 2.39 30.07
N ASP A 112 -6.10 1.43 29.92
CA ASP A 112 -5.99 0.38 28.90
C ASP A 112 -5.86 0.96 27.49
N HIS A 113 -6.63 2.01 27.17
CA HIS A 113 -6.51 2.70 25.89
C HIS A 113 -5.14 3.35 25.71
N LEU A 114 -4.60 3.98 26.76
CA LEU A 114 -3.29 4.62 26.72
C LEU A 114 -2.16 3.59 26.58
N GLU A 115 -2.23 2.45 27.27
CA GLU A 115 -1.27 1.37 27.11
C GLU A 115 -1.30 0.79 25.70
N GLY A 116 -2.50 0.50 25.18
CA GLY A 116 -2.67 0.07 23.78
C GLY A 116 -2.16 1.10 22.79
N PHE A 117 -2.32 2.39 23.09
CA PHE A 117 -1.76 3.50 22.32
C PHE A 117 -0.24 3.45 22.27
N ILE A 118 0.41 3.37 23.43
CA ILE A 118 1.87 3.31 23.56
C ILE A 118 2.42 2.07 22.84
N TYR A 119 1.79 0.91 23.05
CA TYR A 119 2.18 -0.36 22.42
C TYR A 119 2.13 -0.30 20.89
N ALA A 120 1.13 0.39 20.31
CA ALA A 120 1.02 0.50 18.87
C ALA A 120 2.18 1.26 18.19
N PHE A 121 2.95 2.03 18.97
CA PHE A 121 4.16 2.72 18.52
C PHE A 121 5.46 2.00 18.89
N GLU A 122 5.39 0.96 19.70
CA GLU A 122 6.54 0.17 20.09
C GLU A 122 7.18 -0.45 18.83
N GLY A 123 8.48 -0.22 18.64
CA GLY A 123 9.20 -0.66 17.44
C GLY A 123 9.01 0.17 16.16
N ARG A 124 8.16 1.21 16.15
CA ARG A 124 8.03 2.12 14.98
C ARG A 124 9.08 3.23 14.92
N GLY A 125 9.81 3.45 16.01
CA GLY A 125 10.81 4.52 16.11
C GLY A 125 10.21 5.94 16.09
N ASN A 126 8.91 6.06 16.38
CA ASN A 126 8.22 7.35 16.36
C ASN A 126 8.59 8.17 17.60
N ASN A 127 8.93 9.44 17.37
CA ASN A 127 9.22 10.38 18.45
C ASN A 127 7.93 10.79 19.19
N ASP A 128 8.07 11.37 20.38
CA ASP A 128 6.90 11.71 21.19
C ASP A 128 5.98 12.75 20.55
N ALA A 129 6.49 13.67 19.73
CA ALA A 129 5.64 14.60 18.99
C ALA A 129 4.80 13.90 17.92
N THR A 130 5.35 12.89 17.22
CA THR A 130 4.58 12.03 16.32
C THR A 130 3.47 11.31 17.09
N LYS A 131 3.77 10.78 18.28
CA LYS A 131 2.76 10.13 19.13
C LYS A 131 1.66 11.13 19.52
N CYS A 132 2.01 12.30 20.03
CA CYS A 132 1.03 13.35 20.37
C CYS A 132 0.14 13.70 19.17
N LYS A 133 0.72 13.92 17.98
CA LYS A 133 -0.04 14.23 16.76
C LYS A 133 -1.01 13.12 16.34
N LEU A 134 -0.68 11.86 16.62
CA LEU A 134 -1.50 10.71 16.23
C LEU A 134 -2.53 10.31 17.30
N PHE A 135 -2.35 10.69 18.55
CA PHE A 135 -3.30 10.41 19.64
C PHE A 135 -4.75 10.83 19.33
N PRO A 136 -5.02 12.05 18.81
CA PRO A 136 -6.38 12.50 18.49
C PRO A 136 -7.09 11.57 17.50
N THR A 137 -6.35 10.91 16.60
CA THR A 137 -6.91 10.00 15.60
C THR A 137 -7.53 8.73 16.20
N THR A 138 -7.17 8.42 17.45
CA THR A 138 -7.68 7.26 18.20
C THR A 138 -8.95 7.57 18.97
N LEU A 139 -9.34 8.84 19.06
CA LEU A 139 -10.56 9.28 19.75
C LEU A 139 -11.76 9.28 18.79
N ARG A 140 -12.95 9.00 19.32
CA ARG A 140 -14.22 9.07 18.58
C ARG A 140 -15.35 9.67 19.43
N GLY A 141 -16.33 10.28 18.76
CA GLY A 141 -17.52 10.86 19.39
C GLY A 141 -17.19 11.84 20.52
N ALA A 142 -17.88 11.71 21.66
CA ALA A 142 -17.71 12.58 22.82
C ALA A 142 -16.29 12.62 23.41
N ALA A 143 -15.45 11.61 23.14
CA ALA A 143 -14.04 11.63 23.55
C ALA A 143 -13.23 12.61 22.69
N ARG A 144 -13.52 12.64 21.38
CA ARG A 144 -12.89 13.55 20.43
C ARG A 144 -13.35 14.98 20.65
N ASP A 145 -14.64 15.18 20.93
CA ASP A 145 -15.17 16.53 21.20
C ASP A 145 -14.60 17.15 22.47
N TRP A 146 -14.34 16.34 23.51
CA TRP A 146 -13.66 16.81 24.71
C TRP A 146 -12.19 17.22 24.47
N PHE A 147 -11.53 16.60 23.49
CA PHE A 147 -10.12 16.84 23.19
C PHE A 147 -9.88 18.12 22.37
N LYS A 148 -10.92 18.64 21.70
CA LYS A 148 -10.84 19.85 20.86
C LYS A 148 -10.51 21.09 21.68
#